data_AF-A0A3A2Z9W9-F1
#
_entry.id   AF-A0A3A2Z9W9-F1
#
_cell.length_a   1.000
_cell.length_b   1.000
_cell.length_c   1.000
_cell.angle_alpha   90.00
_cell.angle_beta   90.00
_cell.angle_gamma   90.00
#
_symmetry.space_group_name_H-M   'P 1'
#
loop_
_entity.id
_entity.type
_entity.pdbx_description
1 polymer ?
#
loop_
_entity_poly.entity_id
_entity_poly.type
_entity_poly.pdbx_seq_one_letter_code
_entity_poly.pdbx_strand_id
1 'polypeptide(L)'
;MAPRHGGSHTASKTWVSDQAKEKEAFAKFTDSCVHIAPSSPFIPRTWQEWLKQRLWLKEKAYRDELRRLQEIERVQRRNMVTERAFSSKPMNDHRSSVLALETIWLPSLDPAPQRPRAPWPGIDELKYEGSYRGISGFCRFHPLPRVPGNTTAHWKQRSPLKPFSFDRVGSPSARWGEPAVDCDERMVFLVGESLMIELEK
;
A
#
# COMPACT_ATOMS: atom_id res chain seq x y z
N MET A 1 54.06 2.15 -6.18
CA MET A 1 52.84 2.20 -5.37
C MET A 1 51.85 1.19 -5.93
N ALA A 2 51.39 0.25 -5.13
CA ALA A 2 50.33 -0.69 -5.47
C ALA A 2 49.10 -0.41 -4.59
N PRO A 3 47.90 -0.79 -5.05
CA PRO A 3 46.94 -1.40 -4.15
C PRO A 3 46.65 -2.83 -4.62
N ARG A 4 46.86 -3.76 -3.70
CA ARG A 4 46.47 -5.17 -3.80
C ARG A 4 44.96 -5.26 -3.59
N HIS A 5 44.22 -5.78 -4.56
CA HIS A 5 42.87 -6.30 -4.31
C HIS A 5 42.98 -7.66 -3.61
N GLY A 6 43.11 -7.62 -2.28
CA GLY A 6 42.99 -8.79 -1.41
C GLY A 6 41.52 -9.10 -1.11
N GLY A 7 40.80 -9.66 -2.09
CA GLY A 7 39.51 -10.30 -1.82
C GLY A 7 39.74 -11.68 -1.22
N SER A 8 39.68 -11.79 0.11
CA SER A 8 39.69 -13.08 0.81
C SER A 8 38.38 -13.81 0.54
N HIS A 9 38.36 -14.69 -0.46
CA HIS A 9 37.26 -15.62 -0.72
C HIS A 9 37.56 -16.98 -0.10
N THR A 10 37.60 -17.05 1.22
CA THR A 10 37.57 -18.31 1.96
C THR A 10 36.28 -18.39 2.77
N ALA A 11 35.16 -18.57 2.07
CA ALA A 11 33.97 -19.15 2.67
C ALA A 11 33.98 -20.64 2.33
N SER A 12 34.87 -21.40 2.98
CA SER A 12 34.76 -22.86 2.94
C SER A 12 33.42 -23.22 3.58
N LYS A 13 32.48 -23.70 2.76
CA LYS A 13 31.22 -24.25 3.25
C LYS A 13 31.54 -25.59 3.89
N THR A 14 32.04 -25.58 5.12
CA THR A 14 32.14 -26.79 5.91
C THR A 14 30.73 -27.24 6.25
N TRP A 15 30.44 -28.50 6.00
CA TRP A 15 29.19 -29.09 6.43
C TRP A 15 29.18 -29.11 7.96
N VAL A 16 28.17 -28.49 8.55
CA VAL A 16 27.97 -28.45 10.01
C VAL A 16 26.68 -29.17 10.31
N SER A 17 26.71 -30.08 11.28
CA SER A 17 25.50 -30.78 11.73
C SER A 17 24.48 -29.80 12.30
N ASP A 18 23.20 -30.12 12.20
CA ASP A 18 22.15 -29.22 12.67
C ASP A 18 22.21 -29.02 14.20
N GLN A 19 22.67 -30.03 14.95
CA GLN A 19 22.92 -29.89 16.37
C GLN A 19 24.03 -28.87 16.67
N ALA A 20 25.12 -28.87 15.89
CA ALA A 20 26.19 -27.90 16.08
C ALA A 20 25.75 -26.48 15.72
N LYS A 21 24.94 -26.32 14.66
CA LYS A 21 24.32 -25.01 14.31
C LYS A 21 23.44 -24.47 15.43
N GLU A 22 22.60 -25.32 16.04
CA GLU A 22 21.72 -24.89 17.13
C GLU A 22 22.53 -24.53 18.39
N LYS A 23 23.62 -25.26 18.70
CA LYS A 23 24.51 -24.91 19.83
C LYS A 23 25.19 -23.57 19.62
N GLU A 24 25.68 -23.30 18.42
CA GLU A 24 26.26 -22.00 18.05
C GLU A 24 25.20 -20.88 18.14
N ALA A 25 23.97 -21.15 17.67
CA ALA A 25 22.87 -20.20 17.77
C ALA A 25 22.51 -19.87 19.24
N PHE A 26 22.50 -20.87 20.12
CA PHE A 26 22.29 -20.65 21.55
C PHE A 26 23.41 -19.80 22.15
N ALA A 27 24.69 -20.09 21.85
CA ALA A 27 25.81 -19.30 22.35
C ALA A 27 25.71 -17.82 21.93
N LYS A 28 25.42 -17.55 20.66
CA LYS A 28 25.20 -16.19 20.14
C LYS A 28 24.00 -15.51 20.80
N PHE A 29 22.91 -16.25 20.99
CA PHE A 29 21.72 -15.73 21.64
C PHE A 29 22.00 -15.36 23.10
N THR A 30 22.66 -16.24 23.86
CA THR A 30 23.01 -15.96 25.26
C THR A 30 23.93 -14.76 25.38
N ASP A 31 24.94 -14.65 24.51
CA ASP A 31 25.88 -13.52 24.49
C ASP A 31 25.16 -12.19 24.24
N SER A 32 24.26 -12.17 23.25
CA SER A 32 23.42 -11.01 22.97
C SER A 32 22.49 -10.66 24.14
N CYS A 33 21.92 -11.67 24.80
CA CYS A 33 20.97 -11.49 25.90
C CYS A 33 21.62 -10.90 27.17
N VAL A 34 22.90 -11.18 27.42
CA VAL A 34 23.64 -10.58 28.55
C VAL A 34 23.60 -9.06 28.48
N HIS A 35 23.66 -8.49 27.27
CA HIS A 35 23.65 -7.04 27.08
C HIS A 35 22.23 -6.44 26.99
N ILE A 36 21.28 -7.17 26.40
CA ILE A 36 19.93 -6.65 26.14
C ILE A 36 19.02 -6.79 27.37
N ALA A 37 19.05 -7.94 28.04
CA ALA A 37 18.08 -8.28 29.07
C ALA A 37 18.66 -9.24 30.12
N PRO A 38 19.69 -8.82 30.88
CA PRO A 38 20.48 -9.69 31.76
C PRO A 38 19.66 -10.38 32.87
N SER A 39 18.62 -9.73 33.37
CA SER A 39 17.80 -10.21 34.49
C SER A 39 16.47 -10.85 34.09
N SER A 40 16.19 -10.98 32.79
CA SER A 40 14.89 -11.49 32.34
C SER A 40 14.70 -12.97 32.72
N PRO A 41 13.55 -13.35 33.33
CA PRO A 41 13.24 -14.74 33.66
C PRO A 41 12.80 -15.56 32.45
N PHE A 42 12.54 -14.92 31.30
CA PHE A 42 12.04 -15.57 30.08
C PHE A 42 13.14 -15.95 29.09
N ILE A 43 14.40 -15.69 29.44
CA ILE A 43 15.56 -16.03 28.61
C ILE A 43 16.04 -17.42 29.02
N PRO A 44 16.13 -18.38 28.08
CA PRO A 44 16.66 -19.70 28.36
C PRO A 44 18.12 -19.57 28.79
N ARG A 45 18.43 -20.00 30.01
CA ARG A 45 19.78 -20.01 30.55
C ARG A 45 20.48 -21.33 30.28
N THR A 46 19.70 -22.40 30.17
CA THR A 46 20.21 -23.74 29.90
C THR A 46 19.91 -24.18 28.47
N TRP A 47 20.75 -25.08 27.95
CA TRP A 47 20.54 -25.69 26.65
C TRP A 47 19.18 -26.43 26.55
N GLN A 48 18.72 -27.03 27.66
CA GLN A 48 17.43 -27.71 27.70
C GLN A 48 16.25 -26.73 27.60
N GLU A 49 16.33 -25.60 28.29
CA GLU A 49 15.33 -24.52 28.17
C GLU A 49 15.30 -23.95 26.75
N TRP A 50 16.47 -23.76 26.12
CA TRP A 50 16.56 -23.33 24.72
C TRP A 50 15.82 -24.30 23.79
N LEU A 51 16.07 -25.60 23.92
CA LEU A 51 15.39 -26.61 23.11
C LEU A 51 13.87 -26.62 23.35
N LYS A 52 13.42 -26.53 24.61
CA LYS A 52 11.99 -26.43 24.95
C LYS A 52 11.35 -25.20 24.31
N GLN A 53 12.01 -24.04 24.37
CA GLN A 53 11.51 -22.82 23.76
C GLN A 53 11.46 -22.93 22.23
N ARG A 54 12.51 -23.47 21.59
CA ARG A 54 12.54 -23.69 20.14
C ARG A 54 11.41 -24.61 19.68
N LEU A 55 11.15 -25.69 20.43
CA LEU A 55 10.04 -26.60 20.17
C LEU A 55 8.70 -25.90 20.31
N TRP A 56 8.51 -25.14 21.40
CA TRP A 56 7.29 -24.36 21.62
C TRP A 56 7.04 -23.33 20.51
N LEU A 57 8.09 -22.63 20.04
CA LEU A 57 7.98 -21.68 18.93
C LEU A 57 7.56 -22.36 17.63
N LYS A 58 8.12 -23.53 17.32
CA LYS A 58 7.74 -24.32 16.13
C LYS A 58 6.29 -24.79 16.23
N GLU A 59 5.88 -25.31 17.38
CA GLU A 59 4.52 -25.78 17.59
C GLU A 59 3.50 -24.62 17.54
N LYS A 60 3.85 -23.46 18.11
CA LYS A 60 3.05 -22.25 18.00
C LYS A 60 2.89 -21.81 16.55
N ALA A 61 3.98 -21.75 15.80
CA ALA A 61 3.93 -21.39 14.37
C ALA A 61 3.04 -22.35 13.58
N TYR A 62 3.12 -23.66 13.86
CA TYR A 62 2.23 -24.65 13.26
C TYR A 62 0.76 -24.41 13.62
N ARG A 63 0.45 -24.14 14.89
CA ARG A 63 -0.91 -23.82 15.36
C ARG A 63 -1.46 -22.53 14.75
N ASP A 64 -0.61 -21.53 14.57
CA ASP A 64 -0.98 -20.25 13.96
C ASP A 64 -1.29 -20.43 12.47
N GLU A 65 -0.50 -21.23 11.75
CA GLU A 65 -0.75 -21.54 10.35
C GLU A 65 -2.02 -22.39 10.17
N LEU A 66 -2.26 -23.38 11.04
CA LEU A 66 -3.52 -24.13 11.04
C LEU A 66 -4.74 -23.21 11.25
N ARG A 67 -4.67 -22.28 12.20
CA ARG A 67 -5.73 -21.29 12.42
C ARG A 67 -5.94 -20.41 11.19
N ARG A 68 -4.87 -20.00 10.53
CA ARG A 68 -4.94 -19.22 9.29
C ARG A 68 -5.62 -19.99 8.18
N LEU A 69 -5.27 -21.26 7.98
CA LEU A 69 -5.90 -22.13 6.97
C LEU A 69 -7.39 -22.33 7.26
N GLN A 70 -7.75 -22.56 8.53
CA GLN A 70 -9.15 -22.68 8.94
C GLN A 70 -9.94 -21.38 8.69
N GLU A 71 -9.33 -20.22 8.93
CA GLU A 71 -10.00 -18.94 8.68
C GLU A 71 -10.18 -18.69 7.18
N ILE A 72 -9.17 -19.01 6.36
CA ILE A 72 -9.28 -18.95 4.89
C ILE A 72 -10.44 -19.84 4.42
N GLU A 73 -10.54 -21.07 4.93
CA GLU A 73 -11.61 -21.99 4.58
C GLU A 73 -12.99 -21.46 5.03
N ARG A 74 -13.10 -20.90 6.24
CA ARG A 74 -14.35 -20.30 6.74
C ARG A 74 -14.79 -19.13 5.88
N VAL A 75 -13.88 -18.24 5.50
CA VAL A 75 -14.16 -17.09 4.63
C VAL A 75 -14.58 -17.58 3.25
N GLN A 76 -13.91 -18.60 2.69
CA GLN A 76 -14.30 -19.20 1.42
C GLN A 76 -15.71 -19.80 1.48
N ARG A 77 -16.03 -20.58 2.52
CA ARG A 77 -17.37 -21.15 2.72
C ARG A 77 -18.43 -20.05 2.87
N ARG A 78 -18.17 -19.00 3.65
CA ARG A 78 -19.08 -17.85 3.77
C ARG A 78 -19.29 -17.17 2.42
N ASN A 79 -18.22 -16.93 1.66
CA ASN A 79 -18.28 -16.32 0.33
C ASN A 79 -19.00 -17.19 -0.71
N MET A 80 -19.08 -18.51 -0.52
CA MET A 80 -19.92 -19.40 -1.34
C MET A 80 -21.41 -19.31 -0.99
N VAL A 81 -21.75 -19.05 0.28
CA VAL A 81 -23.14 -18.98 0.76
C VAL A 81 -23.79 -17.63 0.47
N THR A 82 -23.01 -16.54 0.42
CA THR A 82 -23.54 -15.25 -0.01
C THR A 82 -23.78 -15.28 -1.52
N GLU A 83 -25.04 -15.41 -1.94
CA GLU A 83 -25.41 -15.17 -3.32
C GLU A 83 -24.89 -13.77 -3.72
N ARG A 84 -24.01 -13.73 -4.72
CA ARG A 84 -23.52 -12.46 -5.26
C ARG A 84 -24.72 -11.68 -5.78
N ALA A 85 -24.75 -10.38 -5.52
CA ALA A 85 -25.76 -9.48 -6.09
C ALA A 85 -25.92 -9.77 -7.60
N PHE A 86 -27.18 -9.82 -8.07
CA PHE A 86 -27.53 -10.15 -9.45
C PHE A 86 -27.07 -11.53 -9.95
N SER A 87 -26.92 -12.52 -9.05
CA SER A 87 -26.54 -13.90 -9.39
C SER A 87 -25.27 -13.97 -10.25
N SER A 88 -24.31 -13.06 -10.03
CA SER A 88 -23.07 -12.93 -10.79
C SER A 88 -23.21 -12.65 -12.29
N LYS A 89 -24.38 -12.20 -12.76
CA LYS A 89 -24.54 -11.75 -14.15
C LYS A 89 -23.65 -10.53 -14.39
N PRO A 90 -22.75 -10.55 -15.38
CA PRO A 90 -21.95 -9.38 -15.71
C PRO A 90 -22.87 -8.27 -16.23
N MET A 91 -22.76 -7.08 -15.66
CA MET A 91 -23.40 -5.89 -16.19
C MET A 91 -22.46 -5.30 -17.25
N ASN A 92 -22.93 -5.20 -18.50
CA ASN A 92 -22.15 -4.70 -19.63
C ASN A 92 -22.20 -3.17 -19.77
N ASP A 93 -22.72 -2.47 -18.75
CA ASP A 93 -22.90 -1.02 -18.72
C ASP A 93 -21.77 -0.28 -17.98
N HIS A 94 -20.72 -1.01 -17.55
CA HIS A 94 -19.59 -0.49 -16.79
C HIS A 94 -20.00 0.21 -15.47
N ARG A 95 -21.11 -0.23 -14.86
CA ARG A 95 -21.57 0.27 -13.55
C ARG A 95 -21.34 -0.76 -12.45
N SER A 96 -21.15 -0.27 -11.23
CA SER A 96 -21.03 -1.14 -10.06
C SER A 96 -22.32 -1.90 -9.80
N SER A 97 -22.20 -3.18 -9.41
CA SER A 97 -23.35 -4.01 -9.06
C SER A 97 -24.07 -3.56 -7.79
N VAL A 98 -23.43 -2.78 -6.91
CA VAL A 98 -24.04 -2.36 -5.64
C VAL A 98 -24.77 -1.04 -5.77
N LEU A 99 -24.15 -0.04 -6.39
CA LEU A 99 -24.68 1.33 -6.44
C LEU A 99 -25.26 1.69 -7.81
N ALA A 100 -25.07 0.85 -8.83
CA ALA A 100 -25.35 1.17 -10.23
C ALA A 100 -24.70 2.50 -10.69
N LEU A 101 -23.57 2.86 -10.07
CA LEU A 101 -22.77 4.03 -10.39
C LEU A 101 -21.49 3.62 -11.13
N GLU A 102 -21.03 4.51 -11.99
CA GLU A 102 -19.70 4.40 -12.61
C GLU A 102 -18.62 4.49 -11.54
N THR A 103 -17.69 3.56 -11.57
CA THR A 103 -16.56 3.52 -10.63
C THR A 103 -15.37 2.80 -11.25
N ILE A 104 -14.17 3.09 -10.75
CA ILE A 104 -12.95 2.34 -11.06
C ILE A 104 -12.89 0.98 -10.36
N TRP A 105 -13.74 0.73 -9.35
CA TRP A 105 -13.76 -0.49 -8.54
C TRP A 105 -14.60 -1.62 -9.15
N LEU A 106 -14.52 -1.80 -10.47
CA LEU A 106 -15.23 -2.86 -11.18
C LEU A 106 -14.43 -4.17 -11.15
N PRO A 107 -15.12 -5.33 -11.02
CA PRO A 107 -14.46 -6.63 -11.15
C PRO A 107 -13.98 -6.93 -12.58
N SER A 108 -14.61 -6.30 -13.59
CA SER A 108 -14.25 -6.51 -14.99
C SER A 108 -12.89 -5.89 -15.30
N LEU A 109 -12.08 -6.61 -16.08
CA LEU A 109 -10.77 -6.14 -16.54
C LEU A 109 -10.88 -5.25 -17.79
N ASP A 110 -12.05 -5.22 -18.43
CA ASP A 110 -12.27 -4.51 -19.67
C ASP A 110 -12.45 -3.00 -19.41
N PRO A 111 -11.62 -2.14 -20.01
CA PRO A 111 -11.76 -0.70 -19.85
C PRO A 111 -13.08 -0.23 -20.47
N ALA A 112 -13.71 0.74 -19.82
CA ALA A 112 -14.84 1.44 -20.43
C ALA A 112 -14.38 2.13 -21.72
N PRO A 113 -15.18 2.12 -22.80
CA PRO A 113 -14.77 2.70 -24.09
C PRO A 113 -14.43 4.19 -23.99
N GLN A 114 -15.00 4.90 -23.02
CA GLN A 114 -14.80 6.33 -22.80
C GLN A 114 -13.62 6.65 -21.87
N ARG A 115 -12.98 5.64 -21.24
CA ARG A 115 -11.93 5.86 -20.25
C ARG A 115 -10.85 4.77 -20.32
N PRO A 116 -9.61 5.12 -20.70
CA PRO A 116 -8.52 4.15 -20.64
C PRO A 116 -8.19 3.78 -19.19
N ARG A 117 -7.77 2.53 -18.99
CA ARG A 117 -7.34 2.04 -17.67
C ARG A 117 -6.00 2.68 -17.30
N ALA A 118 -5.94 3.35 -16.15
CA ALA A 118 -4.68 3.89 -15.64
C ALA A 118 -3.72 2.76 -15.24
N PRO A 119 -2.41 2.91 -15.50
CA PRO A 119 -1.40 2.06 -14.88
C PRO A 119 -1.32 2.32 -13.37
N TRP A 120 -0.73 1.36 -12.64
CA TRP A 120 -0.37 1.60 -11.24
C TRP A 120 0.66 2.73 -11.13
N PRO A 121 0.55 3.62 -10.12
CA PRO A 121 1.53 4.67 -9.89
C PRO A 121 2.93 4.11 -9.66
N GLY A 122 3.92 4.83 -10.18
CA GLY A 122 5.33 4.52 -9.97
C GLY A 122 5.79 4.86 -8.55
N ILE A 123 7.00 4.40 -8.19
CA ILE A 123 7.60 4.70 -6.88
C ILE A 123 7.81 6.21 -6.66
N ASP A 124 8.18 6.94 -7.72
CA ASP A 124 8.43 8.39 -7.63
C ASP A 124 7.14 9.19 -7.43
N GLU A 125 6.07 8.75 -8.08
CA GLU A 125 4.73 9.30 -7.93
C GLU A 125 4.20 9.06 -6.51
N LEU A 126 4.35 7.83 -6.00
CA LEU A 126 4.02 7.50 -4.61
C LEU A 126 4.84 8.31 -3.59
N LYS A 127 6.12 8.58 -3.86
CA LYS A 127 6.95 9.42 -2.98
C LYS A 127 6.53 10.88 -3.02
N TYR A 128 6.27 11.44 -4.21
CA TYR A 128 5.93 12.85 -4.39
C TYR A 128 4.55 13.21 -3.85
N GLU A 129 3.53 12.40 -4.17
CA GLU A 129 2.15 12.63 -3.73
C GLU A 129 1.86 11.98 -2.36
N GLY A 130 2.74 11.08 -1.89
CA GLY A 130 2.66 10.44 -0.57
C GLY A 130 3.62 11.04 0.46
N SER A 131 4.88 10.65 0.48
CA SER A 131 5.85 11.05 1.52
C SER A 131 6.15 12.55 1.54
N TYR A 132 6.22 13.18 0.37
CA TYR A 132 6.48 14.62 0.21
C TYR A 132 5.21 15.47 0.08
N ARG A 133 4.05 14.91 0.44
CA ARG A 133 2.73 15.57 0.38
C ARG A 133 2.67 16.92 1.10
N GLY A 134 3.43 17.09 2.19
CA GLY A 134 3.51 18.36 2.93
C GLY A 134 4.13 19.51 2.12
N ILE A 135 4.90 19.19 1.07
CA ILE A 135 5.53 20.15 0.15
C ILE A 135 4.72 20.25 -1.14
N SER A 136 4.18 19.13 -1.64
CA SER A 136 3.48 19.08 -2.92
C SER A 136 1.99 19.47 -2.86
N GLY A 137 1.43 19.67 -1.66
CA GLY A 137 0.05 20.14 -1.48
C GLY A 137 -1.02 19.06 -1.65
N PHE A 138 -0.62 17.79 -1.78
CA PHE A 138 -1.53 16.65 -1.88
C PHE A 138 -2.02 16.20 -0.50
N CYS A 139 -3.25 15.69 -0.45
CA CYS A 139 -3.84 15.15 0.77
C CYS A 139 -3.32 13.73 1.08
N ARG A 140 -3.77 13.11 2.19
CA ARG A 140 -3.40 11.72 2.56
C ARG A 140 -4.12 10.66 1.72
N PHE A 141 -4.10 10.82 0.40
CA PHE A 141 -4.69 9.87 -0.55
C PHE A 141 -3.60 9.30 -1.46
N HIS A 142 -3.92 8.19 -2.12
CA HIS A 142 -3.06 7.66 -3.18
C HIS A 142 -2.98 8.64 -4.35
N PRO A 143 -1.91 8.54 -5.18
CA PRO A 143 -1.77 9.38 -6.35
C PRO A 143 -2.97 9.27 -7.29
N LEU A 144 -3.31 10.39 -7.93
CA LEU A 144 -4.45 10.41 -8.84
C LEU A 144 -4.16 9.51 -10.06
N PRO A 145 -5.10 8.64 -10.49
CA PRO A 145 -4.92 7.82 -11.68
C PRO A 145 -4.65 8.69 -12.92
N ARG A 146 -3.66 8.34 -13.74
CA ARG A 146 -3.26 9.13 -14.92
C ARG A 146 -3.53 8.40 -16.24
N VAL A 147 -3.67 9.18 -17.31
CA VAL A 147 -3.80 8.64 -18.67
C VAL A 147 -2.56 7.80 -18.98
N PRO A 148 -2.72 6.59 -19.57
CA PRO A 148 -1.59 5.82 -20.09
C PRO A 148 -0.78 6.68 -21.06
N GLY A 149 0.49 6.91 -20.73
CA GLY A 149 1.42 7.68 -21.55
C GLY A 149 2.50 6.80 -22.13
N ASN A 150 3.21 7.33 -23.13
CA ASN A 150 4.44 6.71 -23.64
C ASN A 150 5.44 6.47 -22.49
N THR A 151 6.17 5.37 -22.52
CA THR A 151 7.19 5.00 -21.52
C THR A 151 8.23 6.09 -21.31
N THR A 152 8.52 6.89 -22.34
CA THR A 152 9.48 8.01 -22.30
C THR A 152 8.93 9.28 -21.63
N ALA A 153 7.61 9.43 -21.53
CA ALA A 153 7.00 10.63 -20.95
C ALA A 153 7.03 10.56 -19.42
N HIS A 154 7.60 11.58 -18.79
CA HIS A 154 7.67 11.69 -17.34
C HIS A 154 6.25 11.74 -16.75
N TRP A 155 6.01 11.05 -15.62
CA TRP A 155 4.67 10.89 -15.05
C TRP A 155 3.97 12.22 -14.73
N LYS A 156 4.72 13.26 -14.30
CA LYS A 156 4.18 14.62 -14.06
C LYS A 156 3.55 15.27 -15.30
N GLN A 157 4.00 14.89 -16.50
CA GLN A 157 3.46 15.43 -17.77
C GLN A 157 2.18 14.71 -18.21
N ARG A 158 1.84 13.58 -17.56
CA ARG A 158 0.63 12.82 -17.90
C ARG A 158 -0.56 13.40 -17.14
N SER A 159 -1.59 13.79 -17.88
CA SER A 159 -2.81 14.33 -17.29
C SER A 159 -3.48 13.30 -16.38
N PRO A 160 -3.94 13.70 -15.18
CA PRO A 160 -4.83 12.87 -14.36
C PRO A 160 -6.10 12.53 -15.15
N LEU A 161 -6.60 11.31 -14.97
CA LEU A 161 -7.92 10.93 -15.47
C LEU A 161 -8.99 11.58 -14.61
N LYS A 162 -9.99 12.18 -15.24
CA LYS A 162 -11.16 12.77 -14.56
C LYS A 162 -11.83 11.75 -13.64
N PRO A 163 -11.86 11.88 -12.31
CA PRO A 163 -12.51 10.87 -11.47
C PRO A 163 -14.00 10.76 -11.78
N PHE A 164 -14.57 9.55 -11.61
CA PHE A 164 -16.02 9.41 -11.57
C PHE A 164 -16.58 10.13 -10.34
N SER A 165 -17.87 10.46 -10.35
CA SER A 165 -18.52 11.19 -9.25
C SER A 165 -18.32 10.49 -7.91
N PHE A 166 -18.44 9.16 -7.89
CA PHE A 166 -18.26 8.33 -6.70
C PHE A 166 -16.80 8.20 -6.26
N ASP A 167 -15.85 8.16 -7.21
CA ASP A 167 -14.42 7.92 -6.92
C ASP A 167 -13.63 9.20 -6.64
N ARG A 168 -14.31 10.35 -6.50
CA ARG A 168 -13.64 11.63 -6.30
C ARG A 168 -13.02 11.70 -4.91
N VAL A 169 -11.71 11.50 -4.85
CA VAL A 169 -10.90 11.60 -3.62
C VAL A 169 -9.66 12.45 -3.86
N GLY A 170 -9.10 13.02 -2.79
CA GLY A 170 -7.75 13.59 -2.80
C GLY A 170 -7.48 14.69 -3.82
N SER A 171 -8.51 15.44 -4.24
CA SER A 171 -8.29 16.63 -5.07
C SER A 171 -7.28 17.55 -4.35
N PRO A 172 -6.27 18.09 -5.07
CA PRO A 172 -5.33 19.03 -4.48
C PRO A 172 -6.15 20.11 -3.77
N SER A 173 -5.90 20.31 -2.48
CA SER A 173 -6.51 21.45 -1.82
C SER A 173 -6.00 22.68 -2.54
N ALA A 174 -6.88 23.59 -2.98
CA ALA A 174 -6.53 24.87 -3.59
C ALA A 174 -5.72 25.81 -2.66
N ARG A 175 -5.07 25.27 -1.63
CA ARG A 175 -4.45 26.00 -0.52
C ARG A 175 -3.08 26.58 -0.84
N TRP A 176 -2.60 26.51 -2.08
CA TRP A 176 -1.37 27.20 -2.47
C TRP A 176 -1.49 27.75 -3.89
N GLY A 177 -2.09 28.94 -4.02
CA GLY A 177 -1.81 29.83 -5.16
C GLY A 177 -3.01 30.42 -5.90
N GLU A 178 -4.21 29.87 -5.75
CA GLU A 178 -5.41 30.55 -6.23
C GLU A 178 -6.18 31.04 -5.01
N PRO A 179 -6.38 32.36 -4.84
CA PRO A 179 -7.43 32.78 -3.93
C PRO A 179 -8.68 32.07 -4.44
N ALA A 180 -9.39 31.36 -3.55
CA ALA A 180 -10.80 31.14 -3.81
C ALA A 180 -11.33 32.51 -4.25
N VAL A 181 -12.00 32.57 -5.40
CA VAL A 181 -12.77 33.77 -5.74
C VAL A 181 -13.82 33.81 -4.64
N ASP A 182 -13.45 34.46 -3.55
CA ASP A 182 -14.32 34.90 -2.51
C ASP A 182 -15.10 35.98 -3.25
N CYS A 183 -16.19 35.57 -3.90
CA CYS A 183 -17.22 36.49 -4.30
C CYS A 183 -17.75 37.04 -2.98
N ASP A 184 -17.05 38.06 -2.47
CA ASP A 184 -17.40 38.77 -1.25
C ASP A 184 -18.89 39.13 -1.42
N GLU A 185 -19.73 38.63 -0.52
CA GLU A 185 -21.17 38.86 -0.59
C GLU A 185 -21.48 40.37 -0.63
N ARG A 186 -20.55 41.20 -0.12
CA ARG A 186 -20.61 42.66 -0.26
C ARG A 186 -20.35 43.16 -1.68
N MET A 187 -19.49 42.52 -2.47
CA MET A 187 -19.27 42.87 -3.87
C MET A 187 -20.47 42.51 -4.74
N VAL A 188 -21.11 41.35 -4.50
CA VAL A 188 -22.35 40.95 -5.20
C VAL A 188 -23.47 41.95 -4.89
N PHE A 189 -23.57 42.40 -3.64
CA PHE A 189 -24.51 43.44 -3.22
C PHE A 189 -24.24 44.81 -3.87
N LEU A 190 -22.98 45.21 -4.02
CA LEU A 190 -22.62 46.55 -4.54
C LEU A 190 -22.64 46.64 -6.06
N VAL A 191 -22.32 45.56 -6.77
CA VAL A 191 -22.14 45.56 -8.23
C VAL A 191 -23.35 44.94 -8.97
N GLY A 192 -24.12 44.09 -8.29
CA GLY A 192 -25.29 43.42 -8.84
C GLY A 192 -24.95 42.14 -9.62
N GLU A 193 -25.80 41.11 -9.47
CA GLU A 193 -25.57 39.77 -10.05
C GLU A 193 -25.46 39.77 -11.58
N SER A 194 -26.10 40.71 -12.27
CA SER A 194 -26.11 40.79 -13.73
C SER A 194 -24.72 41.07 -14.33
N LEU A 195 -23.90 41.89 -13.67
CA LEU A 195 -22.56 42.23 -14.17
C LEU A 195 -21.55 41.09 -13.94
N MET A 196 -21.70 40.35 -12.84
CA MET A 196 -20.85 39.21 -12.52
C MET A 196 -21.03 38.07 -13.55
N ILE A 197 -22.27 37.84 -14.01
CA ILE A 197 -22.59 36.83 -15.03
C ILE A 197 -22.01 37.18 -16.41
N GLU A 198 -21.84 38.46 -16.73
CA GLU A 198 -21.22 38.89 -18.00
C GLU A 198 -19.70 38.75 -18.01
N LEU A 199 -19.04 38.90 -16.86
CA LEU A 199 -17.58 38.77 -16.73
C LEU A 199 -17.10 37.31 -16.74
N GLU A 200 -18.00 36.35 -16.50
CA GLU A 200 -17.71 34.91 -16.54
C GLU A 200 -17.89 34.27 -17.94
N LYS A 201 -18.24 35.05 -18.97
CA LYS A 201 -18.25 34.62 -20.38
C LYS A 201 -16.93 34.89 -21.09
#